data_AF-A0A2N1D718-F1
#
_entry.id   AF-A0A2N1D718-F1
#
_cell.length_a   1.000
_cell.length_b   1.000
_cell.length_c   1.000
_cell.angle_alpha   90.00
_cell.angle_beta   90.00
_cell.angle_gamma   90.00
#
_symmetry.space_group_name_H-M   'P 1'
#
loop_
_entity.id
_entity.type
_entity.pdbx_description
1 polymer ?
#
loop_
_entity_poly.entity_id
_entity_poly.type
_entity_poly.pdbx_seq_one_letter_code
_entity_poly.pdbx_strand_id
1 'polypeptide(L)'
;MSIRLFILFVCLSVSAGTFSQQADNQIFFSIDSYSYSEPTSIASFINKFNGDLDYGDHAVSSSQLAFGVNYENFSFSVIKRLDYFYKFTNDTAHFYHQTKNDVGFVAEQKYQLGLQMSHLEASGLKVAYRWQLPSNITLAIGGSYLKTSDFYQARLRGEAIWQGIDDFQLDAPAHIYSAHNELLPYPETDAEGEGVTFDVAVAWKIHQQWQFAVLINDAFSRIYWRDALFSQINRWQVHRLTENGQLDTSPVLEGRVVDYHQELPKKWRGKISYTTETGTNYYTKSYHTRYFSHYQLGLNKPINENNAVFLAWHIQAKAIELGYVMPYGYIRFMTDSWHRKQAHAFALNAGFSLPF
;
A
#
# COMPACT_ATOMS: atom_id res chain seq x y z
N MET A 1 12.32 -18.43 -7.04
CA MET A 1 11.94 -17.00 -7.01
C MET A 1 11.60 -16.55 -8.42
N SER A 2 10.36 -16.78 -8.85
CA SER A 2 9.90 -16.53 -10.23
C SER A 2 8.79 -15.48 -10.20
N ILE A 3 9.12 -14.27 -9.75
CA ILE A 3 8.16 -13.20 -9.45
C ILE A 3 7.46 -12.76 -10.75
N ARG A 4 6.20 -13.17 -10.93
CA ARG A 4 5.36 -12.73 -12.05
C ARG A 4 4.84 -11.33 -11.76
N LEU A 5 5.34 -10.37 -12.55
CA LEU A 5 5.13 -8.94 -12.31
C LEU A 5 3.71 -8.49 -12.69
N PHE A 6 2.83 -8.32 -11.70
CA PHE A 6 1.52 -7.66 -11.85
C PHE A 6 1.44 -6.42 -10.95
N ILE A 7 1.09 -5.27 -11.52
CA ILE A 7 1.11 -3.93 -10.88
C ILE A 7 -0.18 -3.19 -11.27
N LEU A 8 -1.13 -2.91 -10.34
CA LEU A 8 -2.31 -2.04 -10.53
C LEU A 8 -2.86 -1.52 -9.17
N PHE A 9 -3.49 -0.31 -9.08
CA PHE A 9 -4.09 0.27 -7.84
C PHE A 9 -5.45 1.02 -7.99
N VAL A 10 -5.99 1.72 -6.95
CA VAL A 10 -7.16 2.68 -6.94
C VAL A 10 -7.05 3.66 -5.72
N CYS A 11 -7.55 4.92 -5.63
CA CYS A 11 -8.00 6.01 -6.52
C CYS A 11 -7.75 7.36 -5.80
N LEU A 12 -7.36 8.44 -6.50
CA LEU A 12 -7.60 9.82 -6.03
C LEU A 12 -7.74 10.86 -7.18
N SER A 13 -8.95 11.03 -7.72
CA SER A 13 -9.29 11.96 -8.82
C SER A 13 -10.38 12.99 -8.47
N VAL A 14 -10.31 13.61 -7.29
CA VAL A 14 -11.12 14.81 -6.97
C VAL A 14 -10.50 16.05 -7.66
N SER A 15 -10.92 16.32 -8.88
CA SER A 15 -10.68 17.57 -9.63
C SER A 15 -12.01 18.27 -9.88
N ALA A 16 -12.25 19.38 -9.18
CA ALA A 16 -13.47 20.18 -9.33
C ALA A 16 -13.18 21.50 -10.05
N GLY A 17 -14.07 21.85 -10.97
CA GLY A 17 -13.86 22.84 -12.02
C GLY A 17 -13.83 22.15 -13.39
N THR A 18 -14.53 22.75 -14.35
CA THR A 18 -14.55 22.37 -15.79
C THR A 18 -14.81 20.89 -16.12
N PHE A 19 -15.80 20.27 -15.46
CA PHE A 19 -16.69 19.34 -16.16
C PHE A 19 -18.12 19.88 -16.06
N SER A 20 -18.64 20.37 -17.18
CA SER A 20 -20.07 20.66 -17.31
C SER A 20 -20.81 19.34 -17.46
N GLN A 21 -21.78 19.07 -16.57
CA GLN A 21 -22.80 18.02 -16.75
C GLN A 21 -22.24 16.67 -17.24
N GLN A 22 -21.14 16.20 -16.64
CA GLN A 22 -20.64 14.85 -16.86
C GLN A 22 -21.75 13.86 -16.50
N ALA A 23 -22.18 13.05 -17.47
CA ALA A 23 -23.36 12.20 -17.31
C ALA A 23 -23.26 11.31 -16.07
N ASP A 24 -24.35 11.24 -15.29
CA ASP A 24 -24.42 10.39 -14.10
C ASP A 24 -24.21 8.90 -14.43
N ASN A 25 -24.48 8.52 -15.67
CA ASN A 25 -24.28 7.20 -16.24
C ASN A 25 -22.95 7.15 -17.00
N GLN A 26 -22.00 6.32 -16.53
CA GLN A 26 -20.69 6.18 -17.15
C GLN A 26 -20.01 4.84 -16.83
N ILE A 27 -19.43 4.20 -17.85
CA ILE A 27 -18.56 3.03 -17.70
C ILE A 27 -17.15 3.53 -17.37
N PHE A 28 -16.54 2.99 -16.32
CA PHE A 28 -15.22 3.43 -15.85
C PHE A 28 -14.22 2.29 -15.65
N PHE A 29 -12.95 2.65 -15.78
CA PHE A 29 -11.80 1.83 -15.43
C PHE A 29 -10.78 2.69 -14.67
N SER A 30 -10.14 2.15 -13.63
CA SER A 30 -9.06 2.83 -12.91
C SER A 30 -7.93 1.90 -12.48
N ILE A 31 -6.72 2.45 -12.65
CA ILE A 31 -5.44 1.99 -12.13
C ILE A 31 -4.77 3.16 -11.43
N ASP A 32 -4.59 3.10 -10.12
CA ASP A 32 -3.62 3.93 -9.41
C ASP A 32 -2.30 3.14 -9.25
N SER A 33 -1.28 3.69 -8.57
CA SER A 33 -0.18 2.91 -7.98
C SER A 33 0.60 3.74 -6.98
N TYR A 34 1.15 3.13 -5.92
CA TYR A 34 2.01 3.79 -4.94
C TYR A 34 2.92 2.79 -4.19
N SER A 35 3.99 2.35 -4.85
CA SER A 35 5.05 1.59 -4.18
C SER A 35 6.04 2.57 -3.54
N TYR A 36 6.42 2.33 -2.29
CA TYR A 36 7.46 3.10 -1.61
C TYR A 36 8.26 2.21 -0.65
N SER A 37 9.57 2.42 -0.57
CA SER A 37 10.46 1.75 0.36
C SER A 37 11.46 2.78 0.89
N GLU A 38 11.39 3.09 2.18
CA GLU A 38 12.24 4.11 2.79
C GLU A 38 13.73 3.70 2.83
N PRO A 39 14.12 2.52 3.35
CA PRO A 39 15.54 2.21 3.58
C PRO A 39 16.29 1.73 2.33
N THR A 40 15.62 1.36 1.24
CA THR A 40 16.32 0.90 0.01
C THR A 40 15.38 0.98 -1.18
N SER A 41 15.91 0.98 -2.41
CA SER A 41 15.08 1.07 -3.61
C SER A 41 14.04 -0.05 -3.71
N ILE A 42 12.91 0.21 -4.36
CA ILE A 42 11.85 -0.79 -4.56
C ILE A 42 12.39 -2.03 -5.28
N ALA A 43 13.37 -1.86 -6.18
CA ALA A 43 14.04 -2.94 -6.88
C ALA A 43 14.98 -3.76 -5.97
N SER A 44 15.62 -3.13 -4.98
CA SER A 44 16.41 -3.83 -3.95
C SER A 44 15.51 -4.59 -2.98
N PHE A 45 14.45 -3.94 -2.47
CA PHE A 45 13.49 -4.50 -1.51
C PHE A 45 12.91 -5.84 -1.99
N ILE A 46 12.40 -5.91 -3.24
CA ILE A 46 11.84 -7.15 -3.81
C ILE A 46 12.90 -8.22 -4.16
N ASN A 47 14.19 -7.86 -4.13
CA ASN A 47 15.31 -8.77 -4.39
C ASN A 47 16.15 -9.03 -3.13
N LYS A 48 15.50 -9.13 -1.96
CA LYS A 48 16.11 -9.42 -0.65
C LYS A 48 17.04 -8.32 -0.10
N PHE A 49 16.76 -7.06 -0.41
CA PHE A 49 17.56 -5.90 0.02
C PHE A 49 19.00 -6.01 -0.52
N ASN A 50 19.17 -6.21 -1.83
CA ASN A 50 20.47 -6.46 -2.47
C ASN A 50 21.12 -5.25 -3.16
N GLY A 51 20.73 -4.06 -2.73
CA GLY A 51 21.34 -2.78 -3.11
C GLY A 51 21.39 -1.84 -1.90
N ASP A 52 21.93 -0.63 -2.13
CA ASP A 52 22.27 0.34 -1.09
C ASP A 52 21.17 0.55 -0.03
N LEU A 53 21.59 0.69 1.23
CA LEU A 53 20.71 0.76 2.39
C LEU A 53 20.86 2.11 3.13
N ASP A 54 19.82 2.92 3.04
CA ASP A 54 19.57 4.15 3.78
C ASP A 54 18.80 3.89 5.10
N TYR A 55 18.69 4.92 5.94
CA TYR A 55 17.82 4.87 7.12
C TYR A 55 16.34 4.83 6.74
N GLY A 56 15.56 3.90 7.31
CA GLY A 56 14.10 3.88 7.13
C GLY A 56 13.34 2.96 8.09
N ASP A 57 12.05 3.22 8.25
CA ASP A 57 11.15 2.53 9.19
C ASP A 57 9.93 1.85 8.53
N HIS A 58 9.72 2.03 7.21
CA HIS A 58 8.58 1.44 6.51
C HIS A 58 8.81 1.15 5.01
N ALA A 59 7.95 0.26 4.49
CA ALA A 59 7.75 0.04 3.06
C ALA A 59 6.28 -0.31 2.78
N VAL A 60 5.78 0.02 1.59
CA VAL A 60 4.37 -0.13 1.19
C VAL A 60 4.24 -0.48 -0.29
N SER A 61 3.28 -1.35 -0.59
CA SER A 61 2.75 -1.56 -1.95
C SER A 61 1.25 -1.89 -1.91
N SER A 62 0.43 -0.85 -2.06
CA SER A 62 -1.03 -0.79 -2.38
C SER A 62 -1.61 0.16 -3.69
N SER A 63 -2.45 -0.94 -3.96
CA SER A 63 -2.74 -1.82 -5.12
C SER A 63 -4.16 -2.37 -4.97
N GLN A 64 -5.14 -1.70 -5.55
CA GLN A 64 -6.47 -2.18 -5.96
C GLN A 64 -6.57 -2.25 -7.53
N LEU A 65 -7.75 -2.42 -8.09
CA LEU A 65 -8.09 -2.32 -9.51
C LEU A 65 -9.59 -2.01 -9.55
N ALA A 66 -10.10 -1.29 -10.54
CA ALA A 66 -11.55 -1.24 -10.75
C ALA A 66 -11.94 -1.20 -12.23
N PHE A 67 -12.96 -1.99 -12.57
CA PHE A 67 -13.79 -1.80 -13.75
C PHE A 67 -15.25 -1.76 -13.29
N GLY A 68 -16.06 -0.85 -13.81
CA GLY A 68 -17.41 -0.67 -13.28
C GLY A 68 -18.29 0.30 -14.06
N VAL A 69 -19.46 0.54 -13.48
CA VAL A 69 -20.50 1.43 -14.00
C VAL A 69 -20.94 2.34 -12.85
N ASN A 70 -20.97 3.64 -13.10
CA ASN A 70 -21.79 4.56 -12.32
C ASN A 70 -23.13 4.71 -13.03
N TYR A 71 -24.22 4.75 -12.26
CA TYR A 71 -25.57 4.95 -12.74
C TYR A 71 -26.34 5.76 -11.70
N GLU A 72 -26.80 6.95 -12.07
CA GLU A 72 -27.32 7.95 -11.13
C GLU A 72 -26.38 8.15 -9.91
N ASN A 73 -26.87 7.82 -8.71
CA ASN A 73 -26.15 7.90 -7.44
C ASN A 73 -25.43 6.59 -7.06
N PHE A 74 -25.61 5.51 -7.82
CA PHE A 74 -24.96 4.22 -7.56
C PHE A 74 -23.64 4.08 -8.34
N SER A 75 -22.73 3.30 -7.77
CA SER A 75 -21.50 2.82 -8.41
C SER A 75 -21.35 1.33 -8.17
N PHE A 76 -21.21 0.55 -9.23
CA PHE A 76 -20.99 -0.90 -9.19
C PHE A 76 -19.66 -1.22 -9.86
N SER A 77 -18.80 -2.01 -9.21
CA SER A 77 -17.50 -2.38 -9.79
C SER A 77 -17.03 -3.76 -9.40
N VAL A 78 -16.33 -4.42 -10.33
CA VAL A 78 -15.42 -5.53 -10.02
C VAL A 78 -14.07 -4.94 -9.62
N ILE A 79 -13.45 -5.47 -8.57
CA ILE A 79 -12.16 -5.03 -8.07
C ILE A 79 -11.19 -6.20 -7.88
N LYS A 80 -9.90 -5.95 -8.11
CA LYS A 80 -8.80 -6.75 -7.55
C LYS A 80 -8.05 -5.87 -6.54
N ARG A 81 -7.33 -6.44 -5.58
CA ARG A 81 -6.38 -5.72 -4.72
C ARG A 81 -5.27 -6.62 -4.21
N LEU A 82 -4.18 -5.97 -3.87
CA LEU A 82 -2.91 -6.45 -3.38
C LEU A 82 -2.46 -5.36 -2.38
N ASP A 83 -2.38 -5.65 -1.11
CA ASP A 83 -1.91 -4.73 -0.09
C ASP A 83 -0.63 -5.31 0.52
N TYR A 84 0.40 -4.49 0.67
CA TYR A 84 1.60 -4.78 1.45
C TYR A 84 1.92 -3.57 2.32
N PHE A 85 2.02 -3.77 3.62
CA PHE A 85 2.38 -2.76 4.61
C PHE A 85 3.41 -3.31 5.58
N TYR A 86 4.63 -2.79 5.50
CA TYR A 86 5.74 -3.08 6.40
C TYR A 86 6.00 -1.88 7.29
N LYS A 87 6.14 -2.10 8.59
CA LYS A 87 6.80 -1.17 9.51
C LYS A 87 7.84 -1.94 10.30
N PHE A 88 9.06 -1.42 10.39
CA PHE A 88 10.18 -2.07 11.02
C PHE A 88 11.06 -1.07 11.76
N THR A 89 11.94 -1.53 12.63
CA THR A 89 13.06 -0.70 13.11
C THR A 89 14.13 -0.63 12.03
N ASN A 90 14.89 0.47 12.00
CA ASN A 90 16.03 0.60 11.10
C ASN A 90 17.02 -0.59 11.25
N ASP A 91 17.32 -0.95 12.50
CA ASP A 91 18.10 -2.11 12.89
C ASP A 91 17.62 -3.42 12.24
N THR A 92 16.31 -3.59 12.04
CA THR A 92 15.74 -4.77 11.36
C THR A 92 16.04 -4.76 9.86
N ALA A 93 16.03 -3.59 9.22
CA ALA A 93 16.41 -3.45 7.81
C ALA A 93 17.92 -3.72 7.62
N HIS A 94 18.77 -3.20 8.50
CA HIS A 94 20.22 -3.49 8.48
C HIS A 94 20.53 -4.97 8.73
N PHE A 95 19.94 -5.57 9.78
CA PHE A 95 20.13 -6.99 10.10
C PHE A 95 19.64 -7.91 8.96
N TYR A 96 18.50 -7.59 8.33
CA TYR A 96 18.00 -8.36 7.18
C TYR A 96 18.91 -8.21 5.96
N HIS A 97 19.37 -7.00 5.64
CA HIS A 97 20.32 -6.76 4.54
C HIS A 97 21.63 -7.53 4.75
N GLN A 98 22.24 -7.46 5.95
CA GLN A 98 23.49 -8.16 6.26
C GLN A 98 23.33 -9.69 6.12
N THR A 99 22.27 -10.25 6.72
CA THR A 99 21.98 -11.70 6.71
C THR A 99 21.42 -12.23 5.39
N LYS A 100 21.35 -11.43 4.32
CA LYS A 100 20.87 -11.84 2.99
C LYS A 100 21.86 -11.56 1.86
N ASN A 101 22.94 -10.83 2.15
CA ASN A 101 23.98 -10.43 1.20
C ASN A 101 25.40 -10.71 1.72
N ASP A 102 25.53 -11.60 2.72
CA ASP A 102 26.79 -12.09 3.30
C ASP A 102 27.77 -10.97 3.70
N VAL A 103 27.22 -9.89 4.27
CA VAL A 103 27.99 -8.71 4.68
C VAL A 103 28.77 -9.03 5.95
N GLY A 104 30.06 -9.32 5.77
CA GLY A 104 30.94 -9.81 6.84
C GLY A 104 30.99 -8.93 8.09
N PHE A 105 31.09 -9.60 9.24
CA PHE A 105 31.24 -9.01 10.58
C PHE A 105 32.44 -8.05 10.68
N VAL A 106 32.19 -6.86 11.23
CA VAL A 106 33.24 -5.84 11.46
C VAL A 106 33.56 -5.67 12.95
N ALA A 107 32.53 -5.74 13.81
CA ALA A 107 32.62 -5.63 15.27
C ALA A 107 31.30 -6.10 15.91
N GLU A 108 31.31 -6.38 17.21
CA GLU A 108 30.08 -6.74 17.96
C GLU A 108 29.01 -5.65 17.78
N GLN A 109 27.82 -6.06 17.33
CA GLN A 109 26.71 -5.14 17.04
C GLN A 109 25.39 -5.73 17.57
N LYS A 110 24.65 -4.90 18.29
CA LYS A 110 23.35 -5.23 18.89
C LYS A 110 22.24 -4.45 18.19
N TYR A 111 21.27 -5.20 17.67
CA TYR A 111 20.12 -4.72 16.90
C TYR A 111 18.85 -4.80 17.75
N GLN A 112 18.08 -3.71 17.83
CA GLN A 112 16.74 -3.71 18.42
C GLN A 112 15.73 -4.06 17.33
N LEU A 113 15.37 -5.35 17.25
CA LEU A 113 14.53 -5.87 16.19
C LEU A 113 13.04 -5.62 16.46
N GLY A 114 12.35 -5.21 15.40
CA GLY A 114 10.92 -4.98 15.41
C GLY A 114 10.39 -4.98 13.99
N LEU A 115 9.38 -5.80 13.72
CA LEU A 115 8.69 -5.88 12.44
C LEU A 115 7.18 -6.01 12.70
N GLN A 116 6.38 -5.28 11.94
CA GLN A 116 4.95 -5.47 11.78
C GLN A 116 4.63 -5.51 10.29
N MET A 117 4.05 -6.62 9.82
CA MET A 117 3.62 -6.80 8.43
C MET A 117 2.10 -6.97 8.34
N SER A 118 1.50 -6.45 7.28
CA SER A 118 0.14 -6.76 6.85
C SER A 118 0.12 -6.86 5.32
N HIS A 119 -0.17 -8.05 4.82
CA HIS A 119 -0.36 -8.36 3.41
C HIS A 119 -1.78 -8.90 3.16
N LEU A 120 -2.29 -8.69 1.95
CA LEU A 120 -3.53 -9.25 1.40
C LEU A 120 -3.43 -9.31 -0.14
N GLU A 121 -3.77 -10.42 -0.79
CA GLU A 121 -4.30 -10.42 -2.17
C GLU A 121 -5.79 -10.78 -2.15
N ALA A 122 -6.60 -10.03 -2.89
CA ALA A 122 -8.05 -10.20 -2.95
C ALA A 122 -8.65 -9.81 -4.30
N SER A 123 -9.84 -10.32 -4.59
CA SER A 123 -10.73 -9.83 -5.65
C SER A 123 -12.17 -9.79 -5.15
N GLY A 124 -13.04 -9.00 -5.77
CA GLY A 124 -14.36 -8.79 -5.19
C GLY A 124 -15.29 -7.89 -5.98
N LEU A 125 -16.46 -7.69 -5.38
CA LEU A 125 -17.51 -6.79 -5.87
C LEU A 125 -17.65 -5.62 -4.91
N LYS A 126 -17.77 -4.42 -5.46
CA LYS A 126 -17.97 -3.19 -4.69
C LYS A 126 -19.19 -2.43 -5.19
N VAL A 127 -20.06 -2.07 -4.25
CA VAL A 127 -21.24 -1.22 -4.46
C VAL A 127 -21.07 0.03 -3.61
N ALA A 128 -21.29 1.20 -4.19
CA ALA A 128 -21.35 2.46 -3.44
C ALA A 128 -22.59 3.27 -3.80
N TYR A 129 -23.05 4.08 -2.85
CA TYR A 129 -24.10 5.08 -3.07
C TYR A 129 -23.59 6.47 -2.70
N ARG A 130 -24.02 7.48 -3.47
CA ARG A 130 -23.64 8.89 -3.36
C ARG A 130 -24.86 9.73 -2.99
N TRP A 131 -24.85 10.35 -1.81
CA TRP A 131 -25.83 11.36 -1.41
C TRP A 131 -25.31 12.76 -1.73
N GLN A 132 -26.07 13.53 -2.50
CA GLN A 132 -25.89 14.97 -2.54
C GLN A 132 -26.66 15.61 -1.38
N LEU A 133 -25.93 16.10 -0.38
CA LEU A 133 -26.48 16.75 0.81
C LEU A 133 -26.56 18.27 0.62
N PRO A 134 -27.33 18.98 1.47
CA PRO A 134 -27.29 20.44 1.54
C PRO A 134 -25.89 21.02 1.77
N SER A 135 -25.74 22.33 1.60
CA SER A 135 -24.48 23.06 1.82
C SER A 135 -23.29 22.60 0.95
N ASN A 136 -23.58 22.07 -0.24
CA ASN A 136 -22.60 21.55 -1.20
C ASN A 136 -21.69 20.44 -0.62
N ILE A 137 -22.27 19.56 0.20
CA ILE A 137 -21.61 18.37 0.74
C ILE A 137 -22.05 17.15 -0.08
N THR A 138 -21.10 16.35 -0.55
CA THR A 138 -21.34 15.05 -1.17
C THR A 138 -20.81 13.97 -0.23
N LEU A 139 -21.69 13.10 0.25
CA LEU A 139 -21.32 11.90 1.01
C LEU A 139 -21.37 10.70 0.07
N ALA A 140 -20.42 9.78 0.16
CA ALA A 140 -20.54 8.46 -0.43
C ALA A 140 -20.09 7.37 0.55
N ILE A 141 -20.79 6.25 0.54
CA ILE A 141 -20.46 5.06 1.33
C ILE A 141 -20.38 3.90 0.36
N GLY A 142 -19.30 3.12 0.44
CA GLY A 142 -19.09 1.94 -0.39
C GLY A 142 -18.93 0.69 0.46
N GLY A 143 -19.66 -0.38 0.14
CA GLY A 143 -19.42 -1.72 0.67
C GLY A 143 -18.72 -2.58 -0.38
N SER A 144 -17.69 -3.31 0.03
CA SER A 144 -17.01 -4.31 -0.80
C SER A 144 -17.15 -5.69 -0.17
N TYR A 145 -17.53 -6.71 -0.94
CA TYR A 145 -17.30 -8.12 -0.58
C TYR A 145 -16.06 -8.60 -1.32
N LEU A 146 -15.14 -9.21 -0.57
CA LEU A 146 -13.83 -9.68 -1.04
C LEU A 146 -13.73 -11.20 -0.86
N LYS A 147 -13.24 -11.89 -1.89
CA LYS A 147 -12.57 -13.19 -1.78
C LYS A 147 -11.07 -12.98 -1.80
N THR A 148 -10.35 -13.70 -0.95
CA THR A 148 -8.96 -13.40 -0.62
C THR A 148 -8.10 -14.66 -0.81
N SER A 149 -6.99 -14.53 -1.53
CA SER A 149 -6.19 -15.65 -2.06
C SER A 149 -4.78 -15.75 -1.49
N ASP A 150 -4.30 -14.68 -0.84
CA ASP A 150 -3.05 -14.65 -0.10
C ASP A 150 -3.21 -13.64 1.06
N PHE A 151 -2.57 -13.90 2.19
CA PHE A 151 -2.33 -12.91 3.22
C PHE A 151 -1.14 -13.30 4.09
N TYR A 152 -0.60 -12.27 4.76
CA TYR A 152 0.40 -12.47 5.79
C TYR A 152 0.27 -11.34 6.82
N GLN A 153 -0.01 -11.67 8.08
CA GLN A 153 -0.03 -10.72 9.18
C GLN A 153 0.90 -11.19 10.28
N ALA A 154 1.95 -10.40 10.54
CA ALA A 154 2.98 -10.79 11.49
C ALA A 154 3.42 -9.63 12.40
N ARG A 155 3.88 -10.01 13.59
CA ARG A 155 4.66 -9.18 14.49
C ARG A 155 5.85 -9.97 15.03
N LEU A 156 7.03 -9.36 14.94
CA LEU A 156 8.27 -9.80 15.59
C LEU A 156 8.78 -8.63 16.42
N ARG A 157 9.30 -8.90 17.63
CA ARG A 157 10.02 -7.92 18.44
C ARG A 157 11.03 -8.61 19.35
N GLY A 158 12.22 -8.04 19.47
CA GLY A 158 13.26 -8.48 20.39
C GLY A 158 14.61 -7.93 19.98
N GLU A 159 15.64 -8.76 20.00
CA GLU A 159 17.00 -8.33 19.65
C GLU A 159 17.83 -9.39 18.95
N ALA A 160 18.84 -8.93 18.21
CA ALA A 160 19.95 -9.74 17.73
C ALA A 160 21.27 -9.15 18.24
N ILE A 161 22.23 -10.02 18.56
CA ILE A 161 23.59 -9.66 18.92
C ILE A 161 24.52 -10.44 18.00
N TRP A 162 25.25 -9.75 17.13
CA TRP A 162 26.27 -10.35 16.28
C TRP A 162 27.57 -10.42 17.07
N GLN A 163 28.13 -11.62 17.25
CA GLN A 163 29.23 -11.91 18.19
C GLN A 163 30.52 -12.37 17.47
N GLY A 164 30.41 -12.91 16.26
CA GLY A 164 31.55 -13.28 15.40
C GLY A 164 31.14 -13.39 13.93
N ILE A 165 32.08 -13.76 13.04
CA ILE A 165 31.85 -13.75 11.57
C ILE A 165 30.52 -14.42 11.19
N ASP A 166 30.30 -15.65 11.66
CA ASP A 166 29.07 -16.41 11.42
C ASP A 166 28.23 -16.62 12.70
N ASP A 167 28.58 -15.97 13.82
CA ASP A 167 28.01 -16.23 15.15
C ASP A 167 27.12 -15.07 15.61
N PHE A 168 25.85 -15.37 15.89
CA PHE A 168 24.84 -14.39 16.24
C PHE A 168 23.73 -14.98 17.12
N GLN A 169 23.44 -14.30 18.23
CA GLN A 169 22.35 -14.64 19.13
C GLN A 169 21.09 -13.86 18.74
N LEU A 170 19.97 -14.55 18.50
CA LEU A 170 18.70 -13.95 18.08
C LEU A 170 17.58 -14.28 19.09
N ASP A 171 17.17 -13.31 19.92
CA ASP A 171 16.01 -13.45 20.80
C ASP A 171 14.91 -12.49 20.36
N ALA A 172 14.22 -12.87 19.28
CA ALA A 172 13.20 -12.07 18.60
C ALA A 172 11.92 -12.88 18.36
N PRO A 173 11.12 -13.13 19.41
CA PRO A 173 9.87 -13.89 19.29
C PRO A 173 8.91 -13.28 18.27
N ALA A 174 8.20 -14.14 17.56
CA ALA A 174 7.34 -13.78 16.44
C ALA A 174 5.99 -14.49 16.48
N HIS A 175 4.93 -13.76 16.12
CA HIS A 175 3.60 -14.31 15.85
C HIS A 175 3.24 -14.01 14.40
N ILE A 176 2.88 -15.04 13.65
CA ILE A 176 2.58 -15.01 12.21
C ILE A 176 1.23 -15.70 11.99
N TYR A 177 0.38 -15.08 11.18
CA TYR A 177 -0.79 -15.69 10.55
C TYR A 177 -0.64 -15.51 9.04
N SER A 178 -0.78 -16.57 8.24
CA SER A 178 -0.61 -16.49 6.79
C SER A 178 -1.41 -17.54 6.02
N ALA A 179 -1.55 -17.34 4.71
CA ALA A 179 -2.15 -18.32 3.80
C ALA A 179 -1.24 -19.54 3.61
N HIS A 180 0.07 -19.31 3.46
CA HIS A 180 1.13 -20.31 3.31
C HIS A 180 2.36 -19.95 4.16
N ASN A 181 3.36 -20.83 4.26
CA ASN A 181 4.60 -20.56 5.01
C ASN A 181 5.83 -20.46 4.08
N GLU A 182 6.37 -19.25 3.92
CA GLU A 182 7.64 -19.05 3.20
C GLU A 182 8.89 -19.13 4.09
N LEU A 183 8.73 -19.15 5.42
CA LEU A 183 9.85 -19.13 6.37
C LEU A 183 10.22 -20.52 6.92
N LEU A 184 9.29 -21.47 6.88
CA LEU A 184 9.37 -22.74 7.60
C LEU A 184 8.78 -23.89 6.77
N PRO A 185 9.39 -25.09 6.77
CA PRO A 185 8.88 -26.25 6.03
C PRO A 185 7.70 -26.92 6.75
N TYR A 186 6.58 -26.20 6.83
CA TYR A 186 5.25 -26.77 7.12
C TYR A 186 4.57 -27.20 5.82
N PRO A 187 3.58 -28.10 5.86
CA PRO A 187 2.74 -28.38 4.69
C PRO A 187 2.05 -27.10 4.20
N GLU A 188 1.90 -26.98 2.89
CA GLU A 188 1.10 -25.91 2.27
C GLU A 188 -0.36 -26.02 2.75
N THR A 189 -0.98 -24.87 3.01
CA THR A 189 -2.36 -24.76 3.49
C THR A 189 -3.21 -24.04 2.44
N ASP A 190 -4.30 -24.68 2.00
CA ASP A 190 -5.28 -24.09 1.06
C ASP A 190 -6.21 -23.08 1.79
N ALA A 191 -5.61 -22.12 2.47
CA ALA A 191 -6.30 -21.18 3.35
C ALA A 191 -7.09 -20.13 2.55
N GLU A 192 -8.34 -20.45 2.22
CA GLU A 192 -9.27 -19.49 1.61
C GLU A 192 -9.77 -18.45 2.63
N GLY A 193 -9.96 -17.21 2.17
CA GLY A 193 -10.62 -16.18 2.95
C GLY A 193 -11.71 -15.43 2.19
N GLU A 194 -12.64 -14.89 2.97
CA GLU A 194 -13.69 -13.99 2.47
C GLU A 194 -14.04 -12.92 3.51
N GLY A 195 -14.58 -11.80 3.08
CA GLY A 195 -14.96 -10.75 4.02
C GLY A 195 -15.55 -9.51 3.41
N VAL A 196 -15.77 -8.51 4.26
CA VAL A 196 -16.37 -7.23 3.89
C VAL A 196 -15.51 -6.05 4.32
N THR A 197 -15.49 -5.00 3.50
CA THR A 197 -14.92 -3.70 3.85
C THR A 197 -15.91 -2.59 3.55
N PHE A 198 -15.87 -1.52 4.36
CA PHE A 198 -16.66 -0.31 4.15
C PHE A 198 -15.75 0.90 4.01
N ASP A 199 -15.97 1.64 2.94
CA ASP A 199 -15.33 2.91 2.62
C ASP A 199 -16.29 4.08 2.89
N VAL A 200 -15.75 5.19 3.38
CA VAL A 200 -16.51 6.44 3.56
C VAL A 200 -15.77 7.58 2.85
N ALA A 201 -16.48 8.32 2.00
CA ALA A 201 -15.95 9.50 1.32
C ALA A 201 -16.86 10.71 1.59
N VAL A 202 -16.25 11.85 1.91
CA VAL A 202 -16.93 13.14 2.05
C VAL A 202 -16.19 14.16 1.20
N ALA A 203 -16.91 14.85 0.33
CA ALA A 203 -16.42 16.04 -0.37
C ALA A 203 -17.28 17.23 0.05
N TRP A 204 -16.67 18.39 0.28
CA TRP A 204 -17.37 19.61 0.68
C TRP A 204 -16.80 20.82 -0.04
N LYS A 205 -17.65 21.47 -0.85
CA LYS A 205 -17.34 22.74 -1.49
C LYS A 205 -17.68 23.90 -0.54
N ILE A 206 -16.73 24.20 0.34
CA ILE A 206 -16.81 25.23 1.39
C ILE A 206 -17.19 26.59 0.80
N HIS A 207 -16.57 26.94 -0.33
CA HIS A 207 -16.84 28.16 -1.08
C HIS A 207 -16.68 27.88 -2.59
N GLN A 208 -16.97 28.85 -3.46
CA GLN A 208 -16.86 28.65 -4.91
C GLN A 208 -15.47 28.17 -5.36
N GLN A 209 -14.43 28.70 -4.73
CA GLN A 209 -13.01 28.40 -5.00
C GLN A 209 -12.41 27.31 -4.09
N TRP A 210 -12.97 27.07 -2.89
CA TRP A 210 -12.38 26.17 -1.89
C TRP A 210 -13.15 24.86 -1.75
N GLN A 211 -12.43 23.75 -1.86
CA GLN A 211 -12.96 22.41 -1.63
C GLN A 211 -12.07 21.58 -0.70
N PHE A 212 -12.73 20.86 0.20
CA PHE A 212 -12.16 19.83 1.04
C PHE A 212 -12.70 18.45 0.62
N ALA A 213 -11.91 17.41 0.77
CA ALA A 213 -12.34 16.02 0.60
C ALA A 213 -11.56 15.07 1.51
N VAL A 214 -12.24 14.07 2.04
CA VAL A 214 -11.65 12.95 2.80
C VAL A 214 -12.23 11.65 2.26
N LEU A 215 -11.37 10.70 1.97
CA LEU A 215 -11.70 9.30 1.73
C LEU A 215 -11.05 8.46 2.83
N ILE A 216 -11.82 7.57 3.44
CA ILE A 216 -11.35 6.56 4.39
C ILE A 216 -11.63 5.21 3.72
N ASN A 217 -10.62 4.61 3.10
CA ASN A 217 -10.74 3.23 2.62
C ASN A 217 -10.56 2.26 3.81
N ASP A 218 -11.33 1.16 3.78
CA ASP A 218 -11.34 0.12 4.82
C ASP A 218 -11.66 0.67 6.23
N ALA A 219 -12.51 1.70 6.30
CA ALA A 219 -12.96 2.37 7.53
C ALA A 219 -13.55 1.40 8.56
N PHE A 220 -14.25 0.37 8.06
CA PHE A 220 -14.39 -0.93 8.70
C PHE A 220 -13.86 -2.00 7.72
N SER A 221 -13.25 -3.05 8.24
CA SER A 221 -12.96 -4.26 7.48
C SER A 221 -12.93 -5.47 8.40
N ARG A 222 -13.40 -6.62 7.91
CA ARG A 222 -13.22 -7.92 8.55
C ARG A 222 -13.16 -8.99 7.48
N ILE A 223 -11.99 -9.59 7.32
CA ILE A 223 -11.79 -10.82 6.54
C ILE A 223 -11.79 -11.99 7.51
N TYR A 224 -12.48 -13.06 7.16
CA TYR A 224 -12.41 -14.37 7.81
C TYR A 224 -11.58 -15.28 6.91
N TRP A 225 -10.56 -15.89 7.50
CA TRP A 225 -9.72 -16.89 6.87
C TRP A 225 -9.98 -18.23 7.56
N ARG A 226 -10.34 -19.24 6.78
CA ARG A 226 -10.41 -20.62 7.26
C ARG A 226 -9.07 -21.29 7.04
N ASP A 227 -8.72 -22.22 7.91
CA ASP A 227 -7.53 -23.06 7.78
C ASP A 227 -6.21 -22.28 7.63
N ALA A 228 -6.16 -21.05 8.17
CA ALA A 228 -4.99 -20.20 8.17
C ALA A 228 -3.87 -20.79 9.04
N LEU A 229 -2.63 -20.69 8.59
CA LEU A 229 -1.50 -21.15 9.38
C LEU A 229 -1.12 -20.11 10.43
N PHE A 230 -1.23 -20.48 11.71
CA PHE A 230 -0.58 -19.77 12.81
C PHE A 230 0.81 -20.35 13.06
N SER A 231 1.82 -19.49 13.11
CA SER A 231 3.18 -19.84 13.55
C SER A 231 3.63 -18.91 14.67
N GLN A 232 4.04 -19.50 15.80
CA GLN A 232 4.58 -18.81 16.97
C GLN A 232 6.01 -19.28 17.20
N ILE A 233 6.96 -18.35 17.05
CA ILE A 233 8.39 -18.60 17.28
C ILE A 233 8.71 -18.01 18.66
N ASN A 234 8.96 -18.88 19.63
CA ASN A 234 9.15 -18.49 21.04
C ASN A 234 10.60 -18.08 21.34
N ARG A 235 11.56 -18.68 20.62
CA ARG A 235 12.99 -18.39 20.65
C ARG A 235 13.60 -18.87 19.35
N TRP A 236 14.62 -18.18 18.86
CA TRP A 236 15.52 -18.71 17.85
C TRP A 236 16.79 -19.19 18.56
N GLN A 237 17.13 -20.47 18.47
CA GLN A 237 18.52 -20.88 18.70
C GLN A 237 19.18 -20.88 17.32
N VAL A 238 20.22 -20.07 17.15
CA VAL A 238 20.93 -19.92 15.89
C VAL A 238 22.41 -19.99 16.21
N HIS A 239 23.15 -20.80 15.45
CA HIS A 239 24.52 -21.18 15.79
C HIS A 239 25.51 -21.00 14.63
N ARG A 240 25.02 -20.79 13.41
CA ARG A 240 25.84 -20.34 12.28
C ARG A 240 25.02 -19.74 11.14
N LEU A 241 25.69 -19.06 10.22
CA LEU A 241 25.29 -19.05 8.81
C LEU A 241 25.69 -20.38 8.15
N THR A 242 24.79 -20.95 7.36
CA THR A 242 25.13 -22.04 6.43
C THR A 242 25.98 -21.51 5.27
N GLU A 243 26.66 -22.40 4.54
CA GLU A 243 27.47 -22.07 3.34
C GLU A 243 26.68 -21.36 2.22
N ASN A 244 25.35 -21.23 2.35
CA ASN A 244 24.44 -20.58 1.39
C ASN A 244 23.83 -19.27 1.92
N GLY A 245 24.40 -18.65 2.96
CA GLY A 245 23.88 -17.40 3.54
C GLY A 245 22.53 -17.52 4.25
N GLN A 246 22.14 -18.74 4.64
CA GLN A 246 20.90 -19.01 5.37
C GLN A 246 21.20 -19.22 6.85
N LEU A 247 20.34 -18.66 7.71
CA LEU A 247 20.43 -18.79 9.17
C LEU A 247 20.23 -20.26 9.57
N ASP A 248 21.19 -20.89 10.25
CA ASP A 248 21.04 -22.25 10.79
C ASP A 248 20.22 -22.21 12.10
N THR A 249 18.91 -22.07 11.94
CA THR A 249 17.96 -21.89 13.04
C THR A 249 17.39 -23.22 13.52
N SER A 250 17.52 -23.48 14.82
CA SER A 250 16.65 -24.36 15.59
C SER A 250 15.63 -23.50 16.36
N PRO A 251 14.53 -23.03 15.73
CA PRO A 251 13.51 -22.24 16.42
C PRO A 251 12.66 -23.12 17.34
N VAL A 252 12.32 -22.62 18.52
CA VAL A 252 11.26 -23.20 19.38
C VAL A 252 9.92 -22.73 18.80
N LEU A 253 9.53 -23.39 17.72
CA LEU A 253 8.34 -23.14 16.92
C LEU A 253 7.14 -23.94 17.43
N GLU A 254 6.00 -23.28 17.58
CA GLU A 254 4.68 -23.91 17.53
C GLU A 254 3.99 -23.51 16.22
N GLY A 255 3.53 -24.49 15.43
CA GLY A 255 2.77 -24.26 14.20
C GLY A 255 1.45 -25.03 14.24
N ARG A 256 0.33 -24.38 13.92
CA ARG A 256 -0.99 -25.00 13.90
C ARG A 256 -1.96 -24.27 12.97
N VAL A 257 -2.87 -25.03 12.37
CA VAL A 257 -3.98 -24.50 11.56
C VAL A 257 -5.03 -23.89 12.49
N VAL A 258 -5.54 -22.70 12.15
CA VAL A 258 -6.56 -21.97 12.92
C VAL A 258 -7.51 -21.18 12.01
N ASP A 259 -8.71 -20.92 12.50
CA ASP A 259 -9.55 -19.84 11.97
C ASP A 259 -8.97 -18.47 12.38
N TYR A 260 -8.95 -17.50 11.46
CA TYR A 260 -8.41 -16.17 11.71
C TYR A 260 -9.33 -15.03 11.24
N HIS A 261 -9.29 -13.90 11.94
CA HIS A 261 -9.92 -12.66 11.51
C HIS A 261 -8.88 -11.55 11.28
N GLN A 262 -8.80 -11.07 10.05
CA GLN A 262 -7.89 -10.01 9.63
C GLN A 262 -8.64 -8.66 9.58
N GLU A 263 -8.07 -7.63 10.22
CA GLU A 263 -8.46 -6.23 10.04
C GLU A 263 -7.46 -5.52 9.12
N LEU A 264 -7.95 -4.93 8.03
CA LEU A 264 -7.09 -4.25 7.06
C LEU A 264 -6.63 -2.87 7.58
N PRO A 265 -5.42 -2.41 7.19
CA PRO A 265 -4.94 -1.08 7.57
C PRO A 265 -5.84 0.02 7.00
N LYS A 266 -6.52 0.78 7.88
CA LYS A 266 -7.37 1.91 7.48
C LYS A 266 -6.55 2.96 6.73
N LYS A 267 -7.01 3.35 5.55
CA LYS A 267 -6.32 4.23 4.61
C LYS A 267 -7.02 5.59 4.54
N TRP A 268 -6.47 6.58 5.24
CA TRP A 268 -6.99 7.94 5.28
C TRP A 268 -6.37 8.76 4.14
N ARG A 269 -7.20 9.33 3.28
CA ARG A 269 -6.82 10.07 2.07
C ARG A 269 -7.49 11.45 2.08
N GLY A 270 -6.78 12.47 2.53
CA GLY A 270 -7.27 13.86 2.57
C GLY A 270 -6.87 14.65 1.32
N LYS A 271 -7.69 15.59 0.89
CA LYS A 271 -7.36 16.68 -0.05
C LYS A 271 -7.99 17.99 0.43
N ILE A 272 -7.21 19.07 0.43
CA ILE A 272 -7.73 20.44 0.42
C ILE A 272 -7.25 21.12 -0.87
N SER A 273 -8.09 21.95 -1.49
CA SER A 273 -7.71 22.66 -2.71
C SER A 273 -8.42 23.98 -2.93
N TYR A 274 -7.71 24.87 -3.62
CA TYR A 274 -8.13 26.20 -4.04
C TYR A 274 -8.04 26.32 -5.56
N THR A 275 -9.14 26.64 -6.22
CA THR A 275 -9.21 26.89 -7.67
C THR A 275 -9.29 28.40 -7.94
N THR A 276 -8.34 28.92 -8.72
CA THR A 276 -8.34 30.32 -9.16
C THR A 276 -9.44 30.63 -10.18
N GLU A 277 -9.72 31.91 -10.39
CA GLU A 277 -10.58 32.37 -11.50
C GLU A 277 -10.06 31.92 -12.88
N THR A 278 -8.74 31.76 -13.02
CA THR A 278 -8.07 31.18 -14.19
C THR A 278 -8.12 29.63 -14.23
N GLY A 279 -8.97 29.00 -13.43
CA GLY A 279 -9.20 27.54 -13.41
C GLY A 279 -8.04 26.70 -12.85
N THR A 280 -6.97 27.30 -12.34
CA THR A 280 -5.81 26.56 -11.81
C THR A 280 -6.11 26.08 -10.39
N ASN A 281 -6.12 24.76 -10.18
CA ASN A 281 -6.40 24.13 -8.89
C ASN A 281 -5.08 23.82 -8.16
N TYR A 282 -4.76 24.60 -7.14
CA TYR A 282 -3.68 24.31 -6.18
C TYR A 282 -4.22 23.39 -5.08
N TYR A 283 -3.44 22.42 -4.62
CA TYR A 283 -3.90 21.49 -3.60
C TYR A 283 -2.79 20.93 -2.71
N THR A 284 -3.21 20.51 -1.52
CA THR A 284 -2.46 19.64 -0.62
C THR A 284 -3.24 18.34 -0.43
N LYS A 285 -2.57 17.19 -0.47
CA LYS A 285 -3.14 15.90 -0.06
C LYS A 285 -2.35 15.31 1.11
N SER A 286 -3.02 14.44 1.86
CA SER A 286 -2.42 13.54 2.83
C SER A 286 -2.82 12.09 2.54
N TYR A 287 -1.88 11.17 2.73
CA TYR A 287 -2.14 9.73 2.77
C TYR A 287 -1.57 9.16 4.07
N HIS A 288 -2.44 8.68 4.96
CA HIS A 288 -2.08 8.23 6.30
C HIS A 288 -2.64 6.83 6.58
N THR A 289 -1.80 6.02 7.23
CA THR A 289 -2.14 4.67 7.71
C THR A 289 -1.50 4.43 9.08
N ARG A 290 -1.80 3.29 9.74
CA ARG A 290 -1.09 2.86 10.96
C ARG A 290 0.42 2.57 10.77
N TYR A 291 0.94 2.67 9.54
CA TYR A 291 2.34 2.39 9.19
C TYR A 291 3.12 3.68 8.92
N PHE A 292 2.55 4.61 8.15
CA PHE A 292 3.22 5.81 7.65
C PHE A 292 2.25 6.99 7.44
N SER A 293 2.81 8.18 7.22
CA SER A 293 2.08 9.38 6.80
C SER A 293 2.85 10.10 5.69
N HIS A 294 2.24 10.29 4.53
CA HIS A 294 2.82 10.98 3.38
C HIS A 294 1.99 12.21 2.98
N TYR A 295 2.67 13.26 2.52
CA TYR A 295 2.06 14.53 2.11
C TYR A 295 2.50 14.91 0.70
N GLN A 296 1.55 15.48 -0.06
CA GLN A 296 1.75 15.88 -1.45
C GLN A 296 1.27 17.32 -1.63
N LEU A 297 2.12 18.18 -2.19
CA LEU A 297 1.77 19.51 -2.66
C LEU A 297 1.69 19.48 -4.19
N GLY A 298 0.72 20.14 -4.80
CA GLY A 298 0.67 20.18 -6.27
C GLY A 298 -0.34 21.15 -6.86
N LEU A 299 -0.36 21.17 -8.18
CA LEU A 299 -1.23 22.00 -8.99
C LEU A 299 -1.77 21.21 -10.20
N ASN A 300 -2.98 21.56 -10.62
CA ASN A 300 -3.58 21.14 -11.88
C ASN A 300 -3.92 22.40 -12.68
N LYS A 301 -3.32 22.57 -13.85
CA LYS A 301 -3.45 23.76 -14.70
C LYS A 301 -4.14 23.38 -16.01
N PRO A 302 -5.32 23.95 -16.32
CA PRO A 302 -5.95 23.81 -17.63
C PRO A 302 -5.04 24.29 -18.76
N ILE A 303 -5.04 23.56 -19.87
CA ILE A 303 -4.39 23.92 -21.14
C ILE A 303 -5.44 24.48 -22.10
N ASN A 304 -6.62 23.84 -22.08
CA ASN A 304 -7.84 24.23 -22.78
C ASN A 304 -9.03 23.67 -21.97
N GLU A 305 -10.25 23.89 -22.45
CA GLU A 305 -11.52 23.46 -21.82
C GLU A 305 -11.57 21.96 -21.46
N ASN A 306 -10.81 21.14 -22.18
CA ASN A 306 -10.91 19.68 -22.22
C ASN A 306 -9.67 18.95 -21.68
N ASN A 307 -8.58 19.67 -21.40
CA ASN A 307 -7.28 19.06 -21.05
C ASN A 307 -6.52 19.91 -20.02
N ALA A 308 -5.84 19.24 -19.08
CA ALA A 308 -5.03 19.90 -18.04
C ALA A 308 -3.70 19.17 -17.80
N VAL A 309 -2.64 19.92 -17.45
CA VAL A 309 -1.40 19.36 -16.91
C VAL A 309 -1.46 19.30 -15.38
N PHE A 310 -0.94 18.22 -14.84
CA PHE A 310 -0.81 17.96 -13.41
C PHE A 310 0.68 17.93 -13.04
N LEU A 311 1.05 18.63 -11.96
CA LEU A 311 2.37 18.58 -11.35
C LEU A 311 2.22 18.49 -9.83
N ALA A 312 3.02 17.64 -9.19
CA ALA A 312 3.10 17.56 -7.73
C ALA A 312 4.48 17.16 -7.24
N TRP A 313 4.74 17.47 -5.97
CA TRP A 313 5.87 17.00 -5.18
C TRP A 313 5.35 16.23 -3.97
N HIS A 314 5.85 15.02 -3.77
CA HIS A 314 5.57 14.14 -2.64
C HIS A 314 6.73 14.26 -1.64
N ILE A 315 6.45 14.79 -0.45
CA ILE A 315 7.48 15.35 0.44
C ILE A 315 8.40 14.25 1.00
N GLN A 316 7.83 13.23 1.65
CA GLN A 316 8.58 12.12 2.26
C GLN A 316 9.29 11.27 1.21
N ALA A 317 8.59 10.97 0.11
CA ALA A 317 9.13 10.22 -1.02
C ALA A 317 10.17 11.01 -1.84
N LYS A 318 10.33 12.32 -1.59
CA LYS A 318 11.14 13.28 -2.36
C LYS A 318 10.85 13.26 -3.88
N ALA A 319 9.69 12.74 -4.27
CA ALA A 319 9.35 12.33 -5.63
C ALA A 319 8.49 13.37 -6.36
N ILE A 320 8.61 13.42 -7.69
CA ILE A 320 7.79 14.29 -8.54
C ILE A 320 6.72 13.46 -9.23
N GLU A 321 5.46 13.90 -9.18
CA GLU A 321 4.34 13.33 -9.96
C GLU A 321 3.98 14.29 -11.10
N LEU A 322 4.07 13.79 -12.34
CA LEU A 322 3.61 14.46 -13.55
C LEU A 322 2.34 13.79 -14.05
N GLY A 323 1.45 14.53 -14.72
CA GLY A 323 0.26 13.93 -15.32
C GLY A 323 -0.48 14.80 -16.31
N TYR A 324 -1.45 14.17 -16.96
CA TYR A 324 -2.28 14.73 -18.02
C TYR A 324 -3.73 14.30 -17.81
N VAL A 325 -4.66 15.23 -17.98
CA VAL A 325 -6.11 15.01 -17.93
C VAL A 325 -6.70 15.25 -19.31
N MET A 326 -7.64 14.40 -19.70
CA MET A 326 -8.33 14.31 -20.99
C MET A 326 -9.86 14.28 -20.75
N PRO A 327 -10.71 14.51 -21.78
CA PRO A 327 -12.17 14.53 -21.61
C PRO A 327 -12.76 13.28 -20.95
N TYR A 328 -12.18 12.11 -21.25
CA TYR A 328 -12.67 10.81 -20.79
C TYR A 328 -11.65 10.06 -19.93
N GLY A 329 -10.65 10.73 -19.36
CA GLY A 329 -9.64 10.03 -18.56
C GLY A 329 -8.46 10.86 -18.06
N TYR A 330 -7.54 10.19 -17.39
CA TYR A 330 -6.31 10.79 -16.87
C TYR A 330 -5.16 9.77 -16.90
N ILE A 331 -3.93 10.28 -16.86
CA ILE A 331 -2.73 9.51 -16.52
C ILE A 331 -1.79 10.38 -15.68
N ARG A 332 -1.18 9.79 -14.67
CA ARG A 332 -0.16 10.42 -13.82
C ARG A 332 0.91 9.38 -13.52
N PHE A 333 2.13 9.85 -13.35
CA PHE A 333 3.30 9.04 -13.08
C PHE A 333 4.15 9.75 -12.04
N MET A 334 4.54 9.05 -10.97
CA MET A 334 5.46 9.56 -9.95
C MET A 334 6.72 8.71 -9.93
N THR A 335 7.87 9.36 -9.84
CA THR A 335 9.11 8.71 -9.42
C THR A 335 10.02 9.68 -8.66
N ASP A 336 10.87 9.14 -7.80
CA ASP A 336 12.04 9.83 -7.25
C ASP A 336 13.26 9.70 -8.18
N SER A 337 13.40 8.57 -8.89
CA SER A 337 14.47 8.31 -9.86
C SER A 337 13.97 7.70 -11.16
N TRP A 338 14.52 8.16 -12.30
CA TRP A 338 14.27 7.53 -13.61
C TRP A 338 15.00 6.19 -13.77
N HIS A 339 16.04 5.93 -12.97
CA HIS A 339 16.71 4.64 -12.95
C HIS A 339 15.94 3.67 -12.05
N ARG A 340 15.22 2.72 -12.66
CA ARG A 340 14.38 1.72 -11.95
C ARG A 340 15.09 0.97 -10.80
N LYS A 341 16.42 0.79 -10.86
CA LYS A 341 17.21 0.17 -9.79
C LYS A 341 17.44 1.06 -8.56
N GLN A 342 17.26 2.37 -8.69
CA GLN A 342 17.50 3.40 -7.68
C GLN A 342 16.22 4.10 -7.20
N ALA A 343 15.04 3.74 -7.72
CA ALA A 343 13.78 4.37 -7.33
C ALA A 343 13.29 3.81 -5.99
N HIS A 344 13.23 4.66 -4.96
CA HIS A 344 12.58 4.37 -3.68
C HIS A 344 11.06 4.57 -3.76
N ALA A 345 10.56 5.32 -4.74
CA ALA A 345 9.15 5.72 -4.86
C ALA A 345 8.62 5.59 -6.30
N PHE A 346 7.45 4.96 -6.48
CA PHE A 346 6.83 4.76 -7.80
C PHE A 346 5.30 4.89 -7.73
N ALA A 347 4.69 5.69 -8.61
CA ALA A 347 3.23 5.76 -8.79
C ALA A 347 2.82 5.76 -10.27
N LEU A 348 1.63 5.24 -10.55
CA LEU A 348 1.00 5.21 -11.87
C LEU A 348 -0.50 5.36 -11.73
N ASN A 349 -1.02 6.59 -11.83
CA ASN A 349 -2.43 6.89 -11.63
C ASN A 349 -3.12 7.24 -12.95
N ALA A 350 -3.73 6.26 -13.61
CA ALA A 350 -4.52 6.40 -14.82
C ALA A 350 -5.96 5.86 -14.69
N GLY A 351 -6.84 6.36 -15.54
CA GLY A 351 -8.21 5.86 -15.60
C GLY A 351 -8.94 6.46 -16.78
N PHE A 352 -10.03 5.81 -17.17
CA PHE A 352 -10.97 6.35 -18.15
C PHE A 352 -12.42 6.22 -17.67
N SER A 353 -13.27 7.11 -18.16
CA SER A 353 -14.70 7.12 -17.86
C SER A 353 -15.46 7.60 -19.09
N LEU A 354 -16.35 6.77 -19.61
CA LEU A 354 -17.10 6.98 -20.85
C LEU A 354 -18.60 7.11 -20.52
N PRO A 355 -19.25 8.24 -20.84
CA PRO A 355 -20.68 8.43 -20.61
C PRO A 355 -21.53 7.57 -21.56
N PHE A 356 -22.76 7.25 -21.16
CA PHE A 356 -23.75 6.53 -21.98
C PHE A 356 -25.20 6.90 -21.63
#